data_AF-A0A965Y536-F1
#
_entry.id   AF-A0A965Y536-F1
#
_cell.length_a   1.000
_cell.length_b   1.000
_cell.length_c   1.000
_cell.angle_alpha   90.00
_cell.angle_beta   90.00
_cell.angle_gamma   90.00
#
_symmetry.space_group_name_H-M   'P 1'
#
loop_
_entity.id
_entity.type
_entity.pdbx_description
1 polymer ?
#
loop_
_entity_poly.entity_id
_entity_poly.type
_entity_poly.pdbx_seq_one_letter_code
_entity_poly.pdbx_strand_id
1 'polypeptide(L)'
;MAPAEGYGYAVSRLRAMSGRLLEEAVLQRILECEDLDSALKVLGETVYSGWLMELKGSSEFDKAIEAELLHVYSEVQKFVPDDRLVQLCRLPYDFHNVKVLMKSAILVRDGGERRFDLLTRLGNISTDDLIMAMESEDYRLIPFGLHGLIPKCFALWEQTKDIFEVEKTLDSGLFTAMRKIAADCKID
;
A
#
# COMPACT_ATOMS: atom_id res chain seq x y z
N MET A 1 2.00 4.27 26.49
CA MET A 1 0.74 4.83 25.95
C MET A 1 1.02 6.29 25.72
N ALA A 2 0.89 6.79 24.49
CA ALA A 2 1.07 8.21 24.26
C ALA A 2 -0.02 9.00 25.02
N PRO A 3 0.29 10.19 25.56
CA PRO A 3 -0.67 10.97 26.33
C PRO A 3 -1.88 11.34 25.46
N ALA A 4 -3.08 11.35 26.05
CA ALA A 4 -4.35 11.66 25.36
C ALA A 4 -4.31 13.01 24.61
N GLU A 5 -3.54 13.97 25.13
CA GLU A 5 -3.30 15.27 24.50
C GLU A 5 -2.65 15.16 23.12
N GLY A 6 -1.76 14.18 22.90
CA GLY A 6 -1.12 13.94 21.61
C GLY A 6 -2.12 13.49 20.54
N TYR A 7 -3.10 12.66 20.92
CA TYR A 7 -4.14 12.22 20.00
C TYR A 7 -5.11 13.36 19.65
N GLY A 8 -5.41 14.25 20.60
CA GLY A 8 -6.22 15.45 20.34
C GLY A 8 -5.58 16.33 19.25
N TYR A 9 -4.29 16.63 19.38
CA TYR A 9 -3.54 17.38 18.36
C TYR A 9 -3.54 16.67 17.00
N ALA A 10 -3.27 15.36 16.98
CA ALA A 10 -3.23 14.58 15.75
C ALA A 10 -4.59 14.57 15.02
N VAL A 11 -5.69 14.37 15.76
CA VAL A 11 -7.05 14.41 15.19
C VAL A 11 -7.38 15.80 14.64
N SER A 12 -7.07 16.87 15.37
CA SER A 12 -7.29 18.24 14.89
C SER A 12 -6.49 18.53 13.61
N ARG A 13 -5.23 18.10 13.53
CA ARG A 13 -4.40 18.28 12.34
C ARG A 13 -4.90 17.44 11.16
N LEU A 14 -5.32 16.19 11.39
CA LEU A 14 -5.95 15.34 10.36
C LEU A 14 -7.23 15.97 9.82
N ARG A 15 -8.08 16.55 10.68
CA ARG A 15 -9.29 17.28 10.24
C ARG A 15 -8.95 18.53 9.43
N ALA A 16 -7.88 19.25 9.76
CA ALA A 16 -7.43 20.36 8.93
C ALA A 16 -6.93 19.86 7.55
N MET A 17 -6.26 18.71 7.51
CA MET A 17 -5.80 18.09 6.26
C MET A 17 -6.94 17.55 5.40
N SER A 18 -8.09 17.17 5.97
CA SER A 18 -9.21 16.61 5.19
C SER A 18 -9.83 17.61 4.21
N GLY A 19 -9.59 18.92 4.38
CA GLY A 19 -9.97 19.94 3.39
C GLY A 19 -9.19 19.83 2.06
N ARG A 20 -8.19 18.96 1.98
CA ARG A 20 -7.45 18.64 0.76
C ARG A 20 -8.06 17.51 -0.07
N LEU A 21 -9.05 16.80 0.48
CA LEU A 21 -9.73 15.72 -0.22
C LEU A 21 -10.48 16.28 -1.44
N LEU A 22 -10.61 15.47 -2.48
CA LEU A 22 -11.36 15.84 -3.66
C LEU A 22 -12.83 16.06 -3.29
N GLU A 23 -13.33 17.26 -3.57
CA GLU A 23 -14.73 17.59 -3.40
C GLU A 23 -15.58 16.95 -4.51
N GLU A 24 -16.86 16.74 -4.22
CA GLU A 24 -17.81 16.17 -5.18
C GLU A 24 -17.84 16.95 -6.49
N ALA A 25 -17.76 18.28 -6.44
CA ALA A 25 -17.71 19.14 -7.62
C ALA A 25 -16.50 18.85 -8.54
N VAL A 26 -15.33 18.54 -7.97
CA VAL A 26 -14.14 18.17 -8.75
C VAL A 26 -14.34 16.82 -9.42
N LEU A 27 -14.91 15.84 -8.69
CA LEU A 27 -15.21 14.52 -9.24
C LEU A 27 -16.22 14.61 -10.40
N GLN A 28 -17.28 15.42 -10.28
CA GLN A 28 -18.23 15.64 -11.36
C GLN A 28 -17.56 16.23 -12.61
N ARG A 29 -16.70 17.24 -12.44
CA ARG A 29 -15.93 17.82 -13.56
C ARG A 29 -15.02 16.80 -14.25
N ILE A 30 -14.40 15.90 -13.48
CA ILE A 30 -13.59 14.80 -14.04
C ILE A 30 -14.46 13.84 -14.85
N LEU A 31 -15.67 13.51 -14.39
CA LEU A 31 -16.60 12.64 -15.10
C LEU A 31 -17.13 13.23 -16.40
N GLU A 32 -17.21 14.56 -16.51
CA GLU A 32 -17.62 15.29 -17.71
C GLU A 32 -16.51 15.42 -18.76
N CYS A 33 -15.27 15.04 -18.43
CA CYS A 33 -14.13 15.13 -19.37
C CYS A 33 -14.23 14.08 -20.49
N GLU A 34 -13.87 14.48 -21.71
CA GLU A 34 -13.91 13.60 -22.89
C GLU A 34 -12.75 12.60 -22.93
N ASP A 35 -11.62 12.94 -22.29
CA ASP A 35 -10.40 12.15 -22.30
C ASP A 35 -9.59 12.28 -20.99
N LEU A 36 -8.60 11.40 -20.85
CA LEU A 36 -7.71 11.34 -19.69
C LEU A 36 -6.91 12.64 -19.53
N ASP A 37 -6.45 13.26 -20.62
CA ASP A 37 -5.65 14.49 -20.55
C ASP A 37 -6.45 15.65 -19.95
N SER A 38 -7.73 15.76 -20.30
CA SER A 38 -8.65 16.75 -19.75
C SER A 38 -8.97 16.47 -18.29
N ALA A 39 -9.18 15.20 -17.92
CA ALA A 39 -9.36 14.79 -16.53
C ALA A 39 -8.13 15.13 -15.66
N LEU A 40 -6.92 14.92 -16.18
CA LEU A 40 -5.68 15.25 -15.47
C LEU A 40 -5.47 16.77 -15.32
N LYS A 41 -5.95 17.59 -16.25
CA LYS A 41 -5.94 19.05 -16.07
C LYS A 41 -6.81 19.46 -14.88
N VAL A 42 -8.02 18.89 -14.76
CA VAL A 42 -8.90 19.13 -13.61
C VAL A 42 -8.25 18.64 -12.32
N LEU A 43 -7.66 17.45 -12.33
CA LEU A 43 -6.91 16.92 -11.18
C LEU A 43 -5.71 17.81 -10.82
N GLY A 44 -5.08 18.44 -11.81
CA GLY A 44 -4.00 19.41 -11.67
C GLY A 44 -4.39 20.73 -11.00
N GLU A 45 -5.67 20.96 -10.72
CA GLU A 45 -6.13 22.10 -9.91
C GLU A 45 -6.15 21.77 -8.41
N THR A 46 -5.78 20.54 -8.02
CA THR A 46 -5.88 20.02 -6.66
C THR A 46 -4.50 19.76 -6.05
N VAL A 47 -4.44 19.03 -4.92
CA VAL A 47 -3.16 18.63 -4.29
C VAL A 47 -2.27 17.78 -5.19
N TYR A 48 -2.82 17.15 -6.21
CA TYR A 48 -2.05 16.34 -7.16
C TYR A 48 -1.23 17.17 -8.16
N SER A 49 -1.45 18.49 -8.24
CA SER A 49 -0.78 19.40 -9.16
C SER A 49 0.75 19.22 -9.22
N GLY A 50 1.42 19.21 -8.06
CA GLY A 50 2.88 19.07 -7.99
C GLY A 50 3.38 17.74 -8.54
N TRP A 51 2.69 16.64 -8.23
CA TRP A 51 3.06 15.30 -8.70
C TRP A 51 2.79 15.08 -10.18
N LEU A 52 1.71 15.69 -10.70
CA LEU A 52 1.35 15.61 -12.12
C LEU A 52 2.38 16.32 -13.01
N MET A 53 3.04 17.37 -12.52
CA MET A 53 4.12 18.06 -13.25
C MET A 53 5.37 17.19 -13.45
N GLU A 54 5.58 16.19 -12.60
CA GLU A 54 6.73 15.28 -12.69
C GLU A 54 6.47 14.09 -13.63
N LEU A 55 5.23 13.92 -14.11
CA LEU A 55 4.87 12.82 -14.99
C LEU A 55 5.42 13.02 -16.41
N LYS A 56 5.91 11.92 -16.99
CA LYS A 56 6.37 11.89 -18.38
C LYS A 56 5.24 11.72 -19.39
N GLY A 57 4.06 11.30 -18.94
CA GLY A 57 2.88 11.09 -19.76
C GLY A 57 1.65 10.76 -18.91
N SER A 58 0.48 10.99 -19.51
CA SER A 58 -0.82 10.88 -18.84
C SER A 58 -1.16 9.48 -18.36
N SER A 59 -0.59 8.43 -18.97
CA SER A 59 -0.76 7.03 -18.53
C SER A 59 -0.05 6.71 -17.21
N GLU A 60 0.82 7.60 -16.71
CA GLU A 60 1.53 7.41 -15.44
C GLU A 60 0.82 8.08 -14.24
N PHE A 61 -0.44 8.50 -14.39
CA PHE A 61 -1.19 9.21 -13.35
C PHE A 61 -1.27 8.44 -12.02
N ASP A 62 -1.29 7.11 -12.06
CA ASP A 62 -1.24 6.26 -10.87
C ASP A 62 -0.02 6.56 -9.97
N LYS A 63 1.12 6.92 -10.57
CA LYS A 63 2.33 7.29 -9.81
C LYS A 63 2.14 8.60 -9.06
N ALA A 64 1.41 9.56 -9.62
CA ALA A 64 1.11 10.81 -8.95
C ALA A 64 0.18 10.59 -7.76
N ILE A 65 -0.81 9.69 -7.91
CA ILE A 65 -1.72 9.31 -6.82
C ILE A 65 -0.95 8.58 -5.71
N GLU A 66 -0.11 7.61 -6.08
CA GLU A 66 0.74 6.90 -5.13
C GLU A 66 1.69 7.84 -4.38
N ALA A 67 2.31 8.80 -5.09
CA ALA A 67 3.22 9.76 -4.51
C ALA A 67 2.55 10.69 -3.49
N GLU A 68 1.35 11.20 -3.79
CA GLU A 68 0.59 11.99 -2.82
C GLU A 68 0.19 11.16 -1.60
N LEU A 69 -0.26 9.91 -1.79
CA LEU A 69 -0.60 9.05 -0.66
C LEU A 69 0.63 8.73 0.21
N LEU A 70 1.78 8.47 -0.40
CA LEU A 70 3.04 8.27 0.32
C LEU A 70 3.47 9.53 1.08
N HIS A 71 3.29 10.71 0.47
CA HIS A 71 3.52 11.99 1.12
C HIS A 71 2.62 12.19 2.33
N VAL A 72 1.32 11.89 2.21
CA VAL A 72 0.36 11.94 3.32
C VAL A 72 0.74 10.98 4.44
N TYR A 73 1.11 9.73 4.14
CA TYR A 73 1.60 8.81 5.17
C TYR A 73 2.82 9.37 5.91
N SER A 74 3.79 9.90 5.16
CA SER A 74 5.00 10.50 5.71
C SER A 74 4.70 11.74 6.56
N GLU A 75 3.72 12.55 6.16
CA GLU A 75 3.30 13.74 6.91
C GLU A 75 2.57 13.38 8.20
N VAL A 76 1.65 12.41 8.15
CA VAL A 76 0.90 11.92 9.32
C VAL A 76 1.84 11.28 10.33
N GLN A 77 2.84 10.53 9.88
CA GLN A 77 3.83 9.92 10.76
C GLN A 77 4.62 10.94 11.59
N LYS A 78 4.79 12.19 11.12
CA LYS A 78 5.53 13.23 11.87
C LYS A 78 4.83 13.70 13.15
N PHE A 79 3.51 13.47 13.27
CA PHE A 79 2.74 14.00 14.39
C PHE A 79 1.80 12.98 15.04
N VAL A 80 1.65 11.78 14.47
CA VAL A 80 0.89 10.72 15.13
C VAL A 80 1.61 10.30 16.42
N PRO A 81 0.91 10.10 17.54
CA PRO A 81 1.57 9.71 18.79
C PRO A 81 2.08 8.26 18.82
N ASP A 82 1.57 7.43 17.91
CA ASP A 82 1.95 6.02 17.76
C ASP A 82 2.04 5.66 16.27
N ASP A 83 3.26 5.52 15.78
CA ASP A 83 3.57 5.18 14.38
C ASP A 83 2.92 3.88 13.91
N ARG A 84 2.61 2.97 14.84
CA ARG A 84 1.95 1.70 14.52
C ARG A 84 0.57 1.90 13.89
N LEU A 85 -0.08 3.05 14.15
CA LEU A 85 -1.33 3.42 13.47
C LEU A 85 -1.12 3.65 11.97
N VAL A 86 -0.02 4.30 11.59
CA VAL A 86 0.34 4.49 10.18
C VAL A 86 0.77 3.15 9.58
N GLN A 87 1.54 2.35 10.32
CA GLN A 87 1.93 1.01 9.86
C GLN A 87 0.74 0.11 9.57
N LEU A 88 -0.30 0.16 10.42
CA LEU A 88 -1.54 -0.58 10.23
C LEU A 88 -2.23 -0.23 8.91
N CYS A 89 -2.28 1.06 8.57
CA CYS A 89 -2.85 1.53 7.31
C CYS A 89 -2.02 1.15 6.08
N ARG A 90 -0.70 0.97 6.24
CA ARG A 90 0.22 0.57 5.16
C ARG A 90 0.32 -0.93 4.96
N LEU A 91 -0.05 -1.72 5.97
CA LEU A 91 0.06 -3.17 5.97
C LEU A 91 -0.65 -3.90 4.80
N PRO A 92 -1.82 -3.46 4.31
CA PRO A 92 -2.44 -4.05 3.13
C PRO A 92 -1.54 -4.03 1.90
N TYR A 93 -0.71 -2.99 1.74
CA TYR A 93 0.20 -2.86 0.61
C TYR A 93 1.41 -3.80 0.70
N ASP A 94 1.86 -4.14 1.91
CA ASP A 94 2.88 -5.19 2.09
C ASP A 94 2.37 -6.55 1.62
N PHE A 95 1.13 -6.89 1.99
CA PHE A 95 0.49 -8.14 1.56
C PHE A 95 0.16 -8.14 0.07
N HIS A 96 -0.22 -7.00 -0.51
CA HIS A 96 -0.33 -6.84 -1.96
C HIS A 96 1.00 -7.13 -2.66
N ASN A 97 2.10 -6.50 -2.22
CA ASN A 97 3.42 -6.72 -2.79
C ASN A 97 3.85 -8.19 -2.70
N VAL A 98 3.62 -8.85 -1.58
CA VAL A 98 3.88 -10.29 -1.43
C VAL A 98 3.04 -11.11 -2.42
N LYS A 99 1.73 -10.82 -2.56
CA LYS A 99 0.87 -11.49 -3.55
C LYS A 99 1.39 -11.31 -4.98
N VAL A 100 1.79 -10.09 -5.33
CA VAL A 100 2.37 -9.77 -6.65
C VAL A 100 3.64 -10.58 -6.88
N LEU A 101 4.58 -10.58 -5.92
CA LEU A 101 5.84 -11.32 -6.04
C LEU A 101 5.61 -12.83 -6.14
N MET A 102 4.69 -13.39 -5.36
CA MET A 102 4.34 -14.81 -5.42
C MET A 102 3.75 -15.19 -6.78
N LYS A 103 2.74 -14.44 -7.26
CA LYS A 103 2.14 -14.66 -8.59
C LYS A 103 3.16 -14.48 -9.70
N SER A 104 4.03 -13.48 -9.59
CA SER A 104 5.12 -13.25 -10.54
C SER A 104 6.10 -14.41 -10.55
N ALA A 105 6.46 -14.99 -9.40
CA ALA A 105 7.35 -16.14 -9.34
C ALA A 105 6.72 -17.38 -9.99
N ILE A 106 5.40 -17.57 -9.82
CA ILE A 106 4.65 -18.64 -10.49
C ILE A 106 4.64 -18.41 -12.01
N LEU A 107 4.29 -17.20 -12.46
CA LEU A 107 4.21 -16.84 -13.87
C LEU A 107 5.56 -17.05 -14.60
N VAL A 108 6.68 -16.72 -13.95
CA VAL A 108 8.03 -16.93 -14.49
C VAL A 108 8.34 -18.41 -14.68
N ARG A 109 7.85 -19.30 -13.80
CA ARG A 109 8.00 -20.75 -13.98
C ARG A 109 7.25 -21.27 -15.22
N ASP A 110 6.19 -20.56 -15.63
CA ASP A 110 5.40 -20.85 -16.82
C ASP A 110 5.91 -20.09 -18.07
N GLY A 111 7.11 -19.48 -18.01
CA GLY A 111 7.75 -18.79 -19.12
C GLY A 111 7.31 -17.34 -19.34
N GLY A 112 6.54 -16.76 -18.40
CA GLY A 112 6.17 -15.36 -18.43
C GLY A 112 7.22 -14.43 -17.83
N GLU A 113 6.93 -13.12 -17.85
CA GLU A 113 7.83 -12.08 -17.35
C GLU A 113 7.64 -11.81 -15.85
N ARG A 114 8.69 -11.26 -15.22
CA ARG A 114 8.62 -10.75 -13.85
C ARG A 114 7.78 -9.47 -13.81
N ARG A 115 6.85 -9.37 -12.86
CA ARG A 115 5.89 -8.27 -12.74
C ARG A 115 6.21 -7.32 -11.58
N PHE A 116 7.46 -6.86 -11.52
CA PHE A 116 7.89 -5.88 -10.51
C PHE A 116 7.27 -4.49 -10.74
N ASP A 117 6.76 -4.23 -11.94
CA ASP A 117 5.99 -3.04 -12.30
C ASP A 117 4.68 -2.91 -11.52
N LEU A 118 4.16 -4.00 -10.93
CA LEU A 118 2.93 -4.02 -10.15
C LEU A 118 3.15 -3.84 -8.63
N LEU A 119 4.40 -3.64 -8.20
CA LEU A 119 4.74 -3.36 -6.81
C LEU A 119 4.49 -1.89 -6.48
N THR A 120 4.09 -1.63 -5.24
CA THR A 120 3.86 -0.29 -4.72
C THR A 120 4.80 0.02 -3.57
N ARG A 121 5.22 1.28 -3.43
CA ARG A 121 6.09 1.75 -2.33
C ARG A 121 5.32 2.12 -1.07
N LEU A 122 4.00 1.94 -1.08
CA LEU A 122 3.11 2.27 0.04
C LEU A 122 3.24 1.33 1.24
N GLY A 123 3.79 0.12 1.04
CA GLY A 123 4.03 -0.86 2.10
C GLY A 123 5.04 -0.38 3.15
N ASN A 124 5.05 -1.02 4.32
CA ASN A 124 6.03 -0.76 5.38
C ASN A 124 7.42 -1.35 5.06
N ILE A 125 7.47 -2.41 4.24
CA ILE A 125 8.70 -3.08 3.83
C ILE A 125 9.11 -2.52 2.46
N SER A 126 10.41 -2.26 2.27
CA SER A 126 10.88 -1.81 0.96
C SER A 126 10.64 -2.89 -0.09
N THR A 127 10.33 -2.46 -1.32
CA THR A 127 10.14 -3.39 -2.44
C THR A 127 11.41 -4.18 -2.73
N ASP A 128 12.57 -3.56 -2.55
CA ASP A 128 13.88 -4.17 -2.82
C ASP A 128 14.19 -5.28 -1.80
N ASP A 129 13.89 -5.06 -0.51
CA ASP A 129 14.05 -6.08 0.53
C ASP A 129 13.11 -7.27 0.28
N LEU A 130 11.86 -7.00 -0.12
CA LEU A 130 10.90 -8.04 -0.47
C LEU A 130 11.36 -8.85 -1.70
N ILE A 131 11.85 -8.18 -2.75
CA ILE A 131 12.39 -8.85 -3.95
C ILE A 131 13.58 -9.72 -3.55
N MET A 132 14.55 -9.17 -2.81
CA MET A 132 15.74 -9.87 -2.38
C MET A 132 15.40 -11.11 -1.54
N ALA A 133 14.46 -11.00 -0.61
CA ALA A 133 14.00 -12.12 0.21
C ALA A 133 13.31 -13.21 -0.63
N MET A 134 12.53 -12.81 -1.65
CA MET A 134 11.88 -13.76 -2.56
C MET A 134 12.88 -14.48 -3.47
N GLU A 135 13.93 -13.80 -3.92
CA GLU A 135 14.98 -14.40 -4.77
C GLU A 135 15.94 -15.30 -4.00
N SER A 136 16.30 -14.92 -2.78
CA SER A 136 17.20 -15.69 -1.92
C SER A 136 16.50 -16.80 -1.13
N GLU A 137 15.16 -16.85 -1.19
CA GLU A 137 14.31 -17.69 -0.35
C GLU A 137 14.58 -17.52 1.16
N ASP A 138 15.14 -16.37 1.56
CA ASP A 138 15.43 -16.03 2.95
C ASP A 138 14.40 -15.04 3.51
N TYR A 139 13.39 -15.57 4.18
CA TYR A 139 12.30 -14.77 4.74
C TYR A 139 12.48 -14.42 6.21
N ARG A 140 13.61 -14.78 6.85
CA ARG A 140 13.77 -14.69 8.32
C ARG A 140 13.58 -13.27 8.87
N LEU A 141 13.96 -12.26 8.08
CA LEU A 141 13.86 -10.86 8.47
C LEU A 141 12.55 -10.19 8.07
N ILE A 142 11.63 -10.91 7.38
CA ILE A 142 10.38 -10.33 6.90
C ILE A 142 9.34 -10.25 8.04
N PRO A 143 8.87 -9.03 8.40
CA PRO A 143 8.01 -8.80 9.57
C PRO A 143 6.56 -9.26 9.36
N PHE A 144 5.69 -8.91 10.31
CA PHE A 144 4.22 -9.12 10.26
C PHE A 144 3.77 -10.59 10.10
N GLY A 145 4.64 -11.54 10.47
CA GLY A 145 4.37 -12.97 10.31
C GLY A 145 4.56 -13.48 8.89
N LEU A 146 4.97 -12.62 7.94
CA LEU A 146 5.22 -13.01 6.56
C LEU A 146 6.38 -14.01 6.44
N HIS A 147 7.38 -13.96 7.33
CA HIS A 147 8.47 -14.94 7.37
C HIS A 147 8.01 -16.40 7.36
N GLY A 148 6.92 -16.71 8.05
CA GLY A 148 6.35 -18.05 8.09
C GLY A 148 5.21 -18.26 7.08
N LEU A 149 4.53 -17.18 6.70
CA LEU A 149 3.39 -17.24 5.79
C LEU A 149 3.81 -17.48 4.34
N ILE A 150 4.88 -16.81 3.88
CA ILE A 150 5.36 -16.92 2.49
C ILE A 150 5.74 -18.37 2.14
N PRO A 151 6.61 -19.07 2.92
CA PRO A 151 6.94 -20.47 2.64
C PRO A 151 5.71 -21.38 2.66
N LYS A 152 4.79 -21.15 3.60
CA LYS A 152 3.54 -21.92 3.71
C LYS A 152 2.69 -21.76 2.46
N CYS A 153 2.60 -20.56 1.91
CA CYS A 153 1.85 -20.26 0.70
C CYS A 153 2.50 -20.91 -0.55
N PHE A 154 3.83 -20.95 -0.64
CA PHE A 154 4.50 -21.69 -1.71
C PHE A 154 4.27 -23.19 -1.62
N ALA A 155 4.38 -23.78 -0.42
CA ALA A 155 4.07 -25.20 -0.21
C ALA A 155 2.61 -25.52 -0.55
N LEU A 156 1.67 -24.63 -0.20
CA LEU A 156 0.26 -24.78 -0.55
C LEU A 156 0.04 -24.74 -2.07
N TRP A 157 0.68 -23.81 -2.77
CA TRP A 157 0.66 -23.76 -4.24
C TRP A 157 1.21 -25.04 -4.87
N GLU A 158 2.30 -25.59 -4.34
CA GLU A 158 2.90 -26.82 -4.87
C GLU A 158 1.98 -28.03 -4.74
N GLN A 159 1.19 -28.10 -3.67
CA GLN A 159 0.24 -29.19 -3.42
C GLN A 159 -1.06 -29.05 -4.22
N THR A 160 -1.60 -27.83 -4.31
CA THR A 160 -2.98 -27.61 -4.77
C THR A 160 -3.06 -27.06 -6.18
N LYS A 161 -2.03 -26.29 -6.61
CA LYS A 161 -2.07 -25.44 -7.81
C LYS A 161 -3.27 -24.50 -7.85
N ASP A 162 -3.84 -24.17 -6.69
CA ASP A 162 -4.94 -23.24 -6.55
C ASP A 162 -4.45 -21.90 -6.00
N ILE A 163 -4.49 -20.87 -6.84
CA ILE A 163 -4.06 -19.52 -6.45
C ILE A 163 -5.04 -18.88 -5.46
N PHE A 164 -6.33 -19.23 -5.50
CA PHE A 164 -7.34 -18.66 -4.60
C PHE A 164 -7.13 -19.11 -3.16
N GLU A 165 -6.72 -20.37 -2.95
CA GLU A 165 -6.38 -20.86 -1.61
C GLU A 165 -5.14 -20.15 -1.03
N VAL A 166 -4.15 -19.87 -1.88
CA VAL A 166 -2.97 -19.10 -1.52
C VAL A 166 -3.35 -17.67 -1.13
N GLU A 167 -4.17 -16.99 -1.93
CA GLU A 167 -4.63 -15.64 -1.64
C GLU A 167 -5.44 -15.57 -0.35
N LYS A 168 -6.38 -16.50 -0.15
CA LYS A 168 -7.16 -16.59 1.09
C LYS A 168 -6.26 -16.77 2.31
N THR A 169 -5.19 -17.55 2.18
CA THR A 169 -4.21 -17.75 3.25
C THR A 169 -3.45 -16.46 3.55
N LEU A 170 -3.05 -15.72 2.51
CA LEU A 170 -2.41 -14.40 2.67
C LEU A 170 -3.35 -13.38 3.30
N ASP A 171 -4.61 -13.32 2.88
CA ASP A 171 -5.62 -12.41 3.43
C ASP A 171 -5.92 -12.71 4.90
N SER A 172 -6.02 -13.99 5.27
CA SER A 172 -6.13 -14.39 6.67
C SER A 172 -4.91 -13.94 7.49
N GLY A 173 -3.72 -14.03 6.89
CA GLY A 173 -2.47 -13.51 7.46
C GLY A 173 -2.51 -12.00 7.67
N LEU A 174 -2.99 -11.24 6.68
CA LEU A 174 -3.15 -9.78 6.76
C LEU A 174 -4.03 -9.41 7.96
N PHE A 175 -5.24 -9.96 8.05
CA PHE A 175 -6.14 -9.65 9.17
C PHE A 175 -5.60 -10.11 10.52
N THR A 176 -4.80 -11.17 10.56
CA THR A 176 -4.13 -11.61 11.79
C THR A 176 -3.05 -10.62 12.22
N ALA A 177 -2.22 -10.15 11.28
CA ALA A 177 -1.21 -9.14 11.53
C ALA A 177 -1.83 -7.79 11.93
N MET A 178 -2.90 -7.36 11.25
CA MET A 178 -3.65 -6.15 11.61
C MET A 178 -4.22 -6.24 13.03
N ARG A 179 -4.85 -7.36 13.40
CA ARG A 179 -5.37 -7.56 14.76
C ARG A 179 -4.28 -7.53 15.81
N LYS A 180 -3.12 -8.11 15.53
CA LYS A 180 -1.97 -8.07 16.44
C LYS A 180 -1.49 -6.64 16.68
N ILE A 181 -1.30 -5.86 15.61
CA ILE A 181 -0.91 -4.46 15.71
C ILE A 181 -1.98 -3.65 16.48
N ALA A 182 -3.26 -3.84 16.16
CA ALA A 182 -4.36 -3.15 16.85
C ALA A 182 -4.41 -3.45 18.35
N ALA A 183 -4.23 -4.72 18.73
CA ALA A 183 -4.16 -5.14 20.14
C ALA A 183 -2.96 -4.51 20.85
N ASP A 184 -1.80 -4.45 20.19
CA ASP A 184 -0.60 -3.81 20.73
C ASP A 184 -0.75 -2.28 20.86
N CYS A 185 -1.61 -1.67 20.04
CA CYS A 185 -2.00 -0.26 20.10
C CYS A 185 -3.10 0.02 21.15
N LYS A 186 -3.69 -1.01 21.76
CA LYS A 186 -4.85 -0.90 22.68
C LYS A 186 -6.02 -0.11 22.08
N ILE A 187 -6.25 -0.30 20.78
CA ILE A 187 -7.45 0.22 20.11
C ILE A 187 -8.57 -0.78 20.44
N ASP A 188 -9.42 -0.42 21.40
CA ASP A 188 -10.65 -1.16 21.69
C ASP A 188 -11.72 -0.90 20.61
#